data_AF-A0A1W2ADK7-F1
#
_entry.id   AF-A0A1W2ADK7-F1
#
_cell.length_a   1.000
_cell.length_b   1.000
_cell.length_c   1.000
_cell.angle_alpha   90.00
_cell.angle_beta   90.00
_cell.angle_gamma   90.00
#
_symmetry.space_group_name_H-M   'P 1'
#
loop_
_entity.id
_entity.type
_entity.pdbx_description
1 polymer ?
#
loop_
_entity_poly.entity_id
_entity_poly.type
_entity_poly.pdbx_seq_one_letter_code
_entity_poly.pdbx_strand_id
1 'polypeptide(L)'
;MVFSQKLQILRKNKGLTQEALADTLGVSRQAVAKWEAGQVYPDIANLIAISDLMNVSVDYLVKDQSCEAAVTSCSDTDLGELVAFRLEANVNTYAAFKNEVDATRPASHDFRYEKGPYMYHDTYVGGEKFAGEEAVWKNGIAVYAMNYMGRVLSDGFSGNFLKEALRAADMKMPYRGPEYYSDGEYTYKCSVTGDFTWFQGYEEIYREEIKVYECVFHGGLTG
;
A
#
# COMPACT_ATOMS: atom_id res chain seq x y z
N MET A 1 7.87 9.60 12.39
CA MET A 1 8.58 8.43 12.99
C MET A 1 10.07 8.68 13.02
N VAL A 2 10.74 8.23 14.08
CA VAL A 2 12.21 8.33 14.25
C VAL A 2 12.94 7.12 13.69
N PHE A 3 14.24 7.28 13.36
CA PHE A 3 15.09 6.24 12.76
C PHE A 3 14.98 4.87 13.44
N SER A 4 15.03 4.83 14.78
CA SER A 4 15.01 3.57 15.55
C SER A 4 13.74 2.75 15.31
N GLN A 5 12.59 3.41 15.15
CA GLN A 5 11.31 2.78 14.85
C GLN A 5 11.25 2.29 13.40
N LYS A 6 11.77 3.08 12.46
CA LYS A 6 11.84 2.70 11.05
C LYS A 6 12.69 1.45 10.86
N LEU A 7 13.85 1.40 11.50
CA LEU A 7 14.74 0.24 11.43
C LEU A 7 14.06 -1.04 11.97
N GLN A 8 13.37 -0.93 13.11
CA GLN A 8 12.62 -2.06 13.68
C GLN A 8 11.54 -2.59 12.73
N ILE A 9 10.80 -1.70 12.10
CA ILE A 9 9.72 -2.07 11.17
C ILE A 9 10.29 -2.72 9.92
N LEU A 10 11.29 -2.09 9.29
CA LEU A 10 11.93 -2.64 8.09
C LEU A 10 12.52 -4.03 8.35
N ARG A 11 13.20 -4.21 9.50
CA ARG A 11 13.74 -5.51 9.90
C ARG A 11 12.64 -6.56 10.06
N LYS A 12 11.56 -6.23 10.78
CA LYS A 12 10.43 -7.14 11.01
C LYS A 12 9.72 -7.50 9.72
N ASN A 13 9.53 -6.54 8.80
CA ASN A 13 8.90 -6.77 7.50
C ASN A 13 9.72 -7.72 6.61
N LYS A 14 11.05 -7.73 6.76
CA LYS A 14 11.92 -8.74 6.12
C LYS A 14 12.02 -10.07 6.88
N GLY A 15 11.28 -10.23 7.98
CA GLY A 15 11.33 -11.44 8.81
C GLY A 15 12.67 -11.67 9.50
N LEU A 16 13.50 -10.65 9.64
CA LEU A 16 14.85 -10.77 10.20
C LEU A 16 14.84 -10.65 11.73
N THR A 17 15.63 -11.46 12.40
CA THR A 17 15.97 -11.24 13.82
C THR A 17 17.03 -10.13 13.94
N GLN A 18 17.20 -9.56 15.13
CA GLN A 18 18.30 -8.61 15.37
C GLN A 18 19.67 -9.24 15.12
N GLU A 19 19.80 -10.54 15.39
CA GLU A 19 21.01 -11.33 15.09
C GLU A 19 21.23 -11.40 13.58
N ALA A 20 20.21 -11.82 12.83
CA ALA A 20 20.32 -11.97 11.38
C ALA A 20 20.62 -10.64 10.67
N LEU A 21 20.06 -9.52 11.15
CA LEU A 21 20.39 -8.19 10.64
C LEU A 21 21.85 -7.83 10.95
N ALA A 22 22.33 -8.13 12.16
CA ALA A 22 23.70 -7.85 12.56
C ALA A 22 24.71 -8.66 11.73
N ASP A 23 24.44 -9.95 11.54
CA ASP A 23 25.25 -10.85 10.70
C ASP A 23 25.33 -10.34 9.26
N THR A 24 24.20 -9.89 8.70
CA THR A 24 24.14 -9.38 7.32
C THR A 24 24.94 -8.09 7.16
N LEU A 25 24.94 -7.22 8.18
CA LEU A 25 25.65 -5.94 8.16
C LEU A 25 27.10 -6.05 8.64
N GLY A 26 27.54 -7.22 9.12
CA GLY A 26 28.89 -7.42 9.68
C GLY A 26 29.12 -6.65 10.99
N VAL A 27 28.07 -6.42 11.78
CA VAL A 27 28.13 -5.70 13.07
C VAL A 27 27.70 -6.59 14.22
N SER A 28 27.90 -6.14 15.46
CA SER A 28 27.43 -6.90 16.63
C SER A 28 25.91 -6.78 16.80
N ARG A 29 25.26 -7.85 17.28
CA ARG A 29 23.84 -7.82 17.67
C ARG A 29 23.52 -6.69 18.66
N GLN A 30 24.47 -6.39 19.55
CA GLN A 30 24.34 -5.27 20.51
C GLN A 30 24.28 -3.91 19.81
N ALA A 31 24.99 -3.72 18.69
CA ALA A 31 24.92 -2.48 17.92
C ALA A 31 23.51 -2.29 17.35
N VAL A 32 22.96 -3.33 16.70
CA VAL A 32 21.58 -3.32 16.18
C VAL A 32 20.56 -3.05 17.31
N ALA A 33 20.71 -3.71 18.46
CA ALA A 33 19.82 -3.49 19.60
C ALA A 33 19.87 -2.03 20.11
N LYS A 34 21.06 -1.40 20.14
CA LYS A 34 21.22 0.01 20.53
C LYS A 34 20.62 0.97 19.50
N TRP A 35 20.75 0.66 18.21
CA TRP A 35 20.14 1.42 17.12
C TRP A 35 18.61 1.37 17.21
N GLU A 36 18.05 0.17 17.38
CA GLU A 36 16.60 -0.03 17.51
C GLU A 36 16.05 0.55 18.83
N ALA A 37 16.86 0.65 19.88
CA ALA A 37 16.51 1.33 21.12
C ALA A 37 16.66 2.86 21.05
N GLY A 38 17.18 3.41 19.94
CA GLY A 38 17.43 4.84 19.78
C GLY A 38 18.55 5.39 20.65
N GLN A 39 19.42 4.52 21.18
CA GLN A 39 20.52 4.93 22.08
C GLN A 39 21.72 5.49 21.30
N VAL A 40 21.95 4.96 20.09
CA VAL A 40 23.08 5.32 19.23
C VAL A 40 22.61 5.26 17.78
N TYR A 41 23.17 6.11 16.91
CA TYR A 41 22.96 6.03 15.46
C TYR A 41 24.06 5.20 14.77
N PRO A 42 23.73 4.43 13.73
CA PRO A 42 24.74 3.85 12.85
C PRO A 42 25.57 4.94 12.15
N ASP A 43 26.80 4.61 11.79
CA ASP A 43 27.63 5.47 10.95
C ASP A 43 27.12 5.50 9.50
N ILE A 44 27.72 6.36 8.67
CA ILE A 44 27.32 6.55 7.27
C ILE A 44 27.44 5.25 6.47
N ALA A 45 28.49 4.46 6.70
CA ALA A 45 28.70 3.21 5.98
C ALA A 45 27.59 2.19 6.30
N ASN A 46 27.26 2.04 7.58
CA ASN A 46 26.16 1.19 8.03
C ASN A 46 24.80 1.71 7.58
N LEU A 47 24.59 3.03 7.53
CA LEU A 47 23.36 3.63 6.99
C LEU A 47 23.16 3.29 5.51
N ILE A 48 24.21 3.38 4.70
CA ILE A 48 24.17 2.98 3.28
C ILE A 48 23.90 1.48 3.17
N ALA A 49 24.59 0.65 3.95
CA ALA A 49 24.37 -0.79 3.95
C ALA A 49 22.94 -1.18 4.36
N ILE A 50 22.36 -0.50 5.36
CA ILE A 50 20.96 -0.66 5.76
C ILE A 50 20.02 -0.21 4.64
N SER A 51 20.28 0.94 4.01
CA SER A 51 19.53 1.47 2.88
C SER A 51 19.46 0.46 1.73
N ASP A 52 20.61 -0.08 1.33
CA ASP A 52 20.72 -1.07 0.26
C ASP A 52 20.04 -2.39 0.65
N LEU A 53 20.29 -2.88 1.87
CA LEU A 53 19.67 -4.10 2.39
C LEU A 53 18.15 -3.99 2.44
N MET A 54 17.62 -2.85 2.84
CA MET A 54 16.18 -2.63 3.00
C MET A 54 15.50 -2.11 1.72
N ASN A 55 16.28 -1.79 0.69
CA ASN A 55 15.84 -1.20 -0.57
C ASN A 55 15.03 0.10 -0.35
N VAL A 56 15.56 0.98 0.51
CA VAL A 56 15.00 2.31 0.80
C VAL A 56 16.12 3.34 0.72
N SER A 57 15.83 4.63 0.52
CA SER A 57 16.88 5.65 0.53
C SER A 57 17.40 5.92 1.95
N VAL A 58 18.66 6.37 2.06
CA VAL A 58 19.22 6.87 3.33
C VAL A 58 18.38 8.02 3.89
N ASP A 59 17.83 8.87 3.00
CA ASP A 59 16.90 9.94 3.36
C ASP A 59 15.68 9.41 4.11
N TYR A 60 15.07 8.32 3.63
CA TYR A 60 13.93 7.69 4.31
C TYR A 60 14.32 7.19 5.70
N LEU A 61 15.53 6.66 5.89
CA LEU A 61 15.99 6.18 7.19
C LEU A 61 16.17 7.34 8.18
N VAL A 62 16.81 8.42 7.75
CA VAL A 62 17.33 9.47 8.63
C VAL A 62 16.35 10.63 8.84
N LYS A 63 15.54 10.99 7.84
CA LYS A 63 14.61 12.13 7.97
C LYS A 63 13.43 11.75 8.86
N ASP A 64 13.29 12.40 10.01
CA ASP A 64 12.02 12.40 10.71
C ASP A 64 10.96 12.98 9.77
N GLN A 65 9.80 12.33 9.63
CA GLN A 65 8.66 12.86 8.87
C GLN A 65 8.05 14.11 9.58
N SER A 66 8.88 15.10 9.89
CA SER A 66 8.52 16.44 10.34
C SER A 66 9.26 17.48 9.51
N CYS A 67 9.31 17.27 8.19
CA CYS A 67 9.63 18.33 7.25
C CYS A 67 8.45 18.44 6.28
N GLU A 68 7.50 19.30 6.68
CA GLU A 68 6.72 20.10 5.75
C GLU A 68 7.70 20.77 4.78
N ALA A 69 7.76 20.27 3.56
CA ALA A 69 8.35 20.99 2.44
C ALA A 69 7.37 20.91 1.29
N ALA A 70 6.47 21.89 1.27
CA ALA A 70 5.53 22.16 0.21
C ALA A 70 6.25 22.23 -1.14
N VAL A 71 5.77 21.43 -2.10
CA VAL A 71 5.84 21.79 -3.51
C VAL A 71 4.42 21.61 -4.07
N THR A 72 3.83 22.77 -4.39
CA THR A 72 2.54 23.01 -5.04
C THR A 72 1.28 22.80 -4.18
N SER A 73 0.50 23.87 -4.07
CA SER A 73 -0.68 24.01 -3.24
C SER A 73 -1.88 23.23 -3.79
N CYS A 74 -2.02 21.96 -3.41
CA CYS A 74 -3.35 21.42 -3.15
C CYS A 74 -3.67 21.76 -1.70
N SER A 75 -4.73 22.54 -1.44
CA SER A 75 -5.19 22.70 -0.07
C SER A 75 -5.55 21.32 0.49
N ASP A 76 -5.36 21.07 1.78
CA ASP A 76 -5.76 19.80 2.45
C ASP A 76 -7.19 19.37 2.10
N THR A 77 -8.06 20.32 1.77
CA THR A 77 -9.43 20.11 1.31
C THR A 77 -9.51 19.35 -0.02
N ASP A 78 -8.65 19.64 -0.99
CA ASP A 78 -8.67 19.00 -2.33
C ASP A 78 -8.26 17.52 -2.25
N LEU A 79 -7.26 17.21 -1.42
CA LEU A 79 -6.84 15.84 -1.16
C LEU A 79 -7.93 15.04 -0.43
N GLY A 80 -8.56 15.65 0.59
CA GLY A 80 -9.66 15.03 1.31
C GLY A 80 -10.86 14.70 0.42
N GLU A 81 -11.22 15.59 -0.51
CA GLU A 81 -12.28 15.36 -1.49
C GLU A 81 -11.93 14.22 -2.46
N LEU A 82 -10.69 14.18 -2.95
CA LEU A 82 -10.21 13.12 -3.84
C LEU A 82 -10.26 11.76 -3.13
N VAL A 83 -9.78 11.68 -1.89
CA VAL A 83 -9.84 10.47 -1.08
C VAL A 83 -11.29 10.03 -0.86
N ALA A 84 -12.17 10.96 -0.50
CA ALA A 84 -13.59 10.67 -0.31
C ALA A 84 -14.25 10.16 -1.60
N PHE A 85 -13.96 10.77 -2.74
CA PHE A 85 -14.46 10.31 -4.04
C PHE A 85 -13.94 8.91 -4.38
N ARG A 86 -12.65 8.62 -4.17
CA ARG A 86 -12.09 7.28 -4.44
C ARG A 86 -12.73 6.21 -3.56
N LEU A 87 -12.94 6.49 -2.27
CA LEU A 87 -13.66 5.60 -1.36
C LEU A 87 -15.12 5.36 -1.79
N GLU A 88 -15.80 6.41 -2.23
CA GLU A 88 -17.15 6.30 -2.78
C GLU A 88 -17.17 5.48 -4.08
N ALA A 89 -16.20 5.67 -4.97
CA ALA A 89 -16.09 4.90 -6.21
C ALA A 89 -15.86 3.41 -5.91
N ASN A 90 -15.01 3.07 -4.94
CA ASN A 90 -14.73 1.71 -4.51
C ASN A 90 -16.03 0.95 -4.11
N VAL A 91 -16.90 1.58 -3.30
CA VAL A 91 -18.19 0.97 -2.90
C VAL A 91 -19.29 1.04 -3.97
N ASN A 92 -18.97 1.59 -5.15
CA ASN A 92 -19.86 1.65 -6.31
C ASN A 92 -19.29 0.91 -7.53
N THR A 93 -18.16 0.22 -7.44
CA THR A 93 -17.52 -0.45 -8.59
C THR A 93 -17.25 -1.93 -8.29
N TYR A 94 -16.05 -2.44 -8.61
CA TYR A 94 -15.66 -3.84 -8.48
C TYR A 94 -15.99 -4.41 -7.11
N ALA A 95 -15.64 -3.69 -6.04
CA ALA A 95 -15.84 -4.16 -4.68
C ALA A 95 -17.34 -4.30 -4.32
N ALA A 96 -18.26 -3.65 -5.03
CA ALA A 96 -19.69 -3.74 -4.79
C ALA A 96 -20.47 -4.51 -5.87
N PHE A 97 -19.79 -5.16 -6.82
CA PHE A 97 -20.41 -5.82 -7.99
C PHE A 97 -21.27 -4.86 -8.82
N LYS A 98 -20.82 -3.62 -8.99
CA LYS A 98 -21.56 -2.56 -9.68
C LYS A 98 -20.71 -1.91 -10.76
N ASN A 99 -21.39 -1.25 -11.70
CA ASN A 99 -20.79 -0.36 -12.70
C ASN A 99 -19.66 -0.98 -13.53
N GLU A 100 -19.77 -2.27 -13.85
CA GLU A 100 -18.95 -2.90 -14.91
C GLU A 100 -19.35 -2.30 -16.26
N VAL A 101 -18.35 -2.03 -17.11
CA VAL A 101 -18.51 -1.45 -18.45
C VAL A 101 -17.79 -2.32 -19.48
N ASP A 102 -17.99 -2.01 -20.76
CA ASP A 102 -17.31 -2.70 -21.85
C ASP A 102 -15.79 -2.63 -21.69
N ALA A 103 -15.13 -3.76 -22.00
CA ALA A 103 -13.69 -3.89 -21.89
C ALA A 103 -12.96 -2.86 -22.74
N THR A 104 -12.00 -2.15 -22.14
CA THR A 104 -11.18 -1.14 -22.86
C THR A 104 -9.93 -1.76 -23.50
N ARG A 105 -9.54 -2.96 -23.06
CA ARG A 105 -8.39 -3.73 -23.55
C ARG A 105 -8.82 -5.17 -23.82
N PRO A 106 -8.05 -5.94 -24.63
CA PRO A 106 -8.33 -7.35 -24.81
C PRO A 106 -8.38 -8.09 -23.47
N ALA A 107 -9.53 -8.73 -23.19
CA ALA A 107 -9.77 -9.52 -21.97
C ALA A 107 -9.59 -8.74 -20.66
N SER A 108 -9.80 -7.43 -20.65
CA SER A 108 -9.91 -6.66 -19.41
C SER A 108 -11.32 -6.67 -18.85
N HIS A 109 -11.40 -6.54 -17.53
CA HIS A 109 -12.60 -6.20 -16.79
C HIS A 109 -12.48 -4.74 -16.39
N ASP A 110 -13.48 -3.93 -16.75
CA ASP A 110 -13.45 -2.49 -16.59
C ASP A 110 -14.65 -2.02 -15.77
N PHE A 111 -14.41 -1.12 -14.84
CA PHE A 111 -15.43 -0.52 -13.97
C PHE A 111 -15.28 0.99 -13.98
N ARG A 112 -16.40 1.71 -14.12
CA ARG A 112 -16.38 3.18 -14.21
C ARG A 112 -17.38 3.81 -13.27
N TYR A 113 -16.99 4.88 -12.59
CA TYR A 113 -17.88 5.65 -11.74
C TYR A 113 -17.64 7.14 -11.90
N GLU A 114 -18.71 7.94 -11.94
CA GLU A 114 -18.63 9.38 -12.14
C GLU A 114 -19.50 10.11 -11.12
N LYS A 115 -18.96 11.19 -10.55
CA LYS A 115 -19.71 12.08 -9.66
C LYS A 115 -19.14 13.49 -9.70
N GLY A 116 -19.96 14.44 -10.15
CA GLY A 116 -19.55 15.84 -10.27
C GLY A 116 -18.36 15.98 -11.24
N PRO A 117 -17.26 16.64 -10.84
CA PRO A 117 -16.09 16.81 -11.71
C PRO A 117 -15.21 15.55 -11.79
N TYR A 118 -15.49 14.52 -10.98
CA TYR A 118 -14.63 13.37 -10.85
C TYR A 118 -15.12 12.16 -11.68
N MET A 119 -14.15 11.46 -12.26
CA MET A 119 -14.34 10.17 -12.92
C MET A 119 -13.31 9.18 -12.37
N TYR A 120 -13.76 7.99 -12.02
CA TYR A 120 -12.96 6.84 -11.58
C TYR A 120 -13.05 5.75 -12.65
N HIS A 121 -11.92 5.12 -12.94
CA HIS A 121 -11.85 3.93 -13.80
C HIS A 121 -10.93 2.90 -13.14
N ASP A 122 -11.43 1.68 -12.96
CA ASP A 122 -10.67 0.52 -12.53
C ASP A 122 -10.66 -0.51 -13.64
N THR A 123 -9.47 -0.99 -13.99
CA THR A 123 -9.31 -1.95 -15.07
C THR A 123 -8.26 -2.99 -14.72
N TYR A 124 -8.61 -4.27 -14.85
CA TYR A 124 -7.66 -5.36 -14.64
C TYR A 124 -7.76 -6.42 -15.72
N VAL A 125 -6.68 -7.19 -15.87
CA VAL A 125 -6.62 -8.38 -16.72
C VAL A 125 -6.20 -9.58 -15.88
N GLY A 126 -6.64 -10.77 -16.28
CA GLY A 126 -6.31 -12.02 -15.62
C GLY A 126 -7.42 -12.53 -14.69
N GLY A 127 -7.07 -13.54 -13.90
CA GLY A 127 -8.00 -14.24 -13.01
C GLY A 127 -7.32 -14.55 -11.68
N GLU A 128 -6.86 -15.78 -11.48
CA GLU A 128 -6.09 -16.15 -10.28
C GLU A 128 -4.75 -15.41 -10.17
N LYS A 129 -4.18 -14.96 -11.28
CA LYS A 129 -3.07 -14.01 -11.34
C LYS A 129 -3.55 -12.85 -12.18
N PHE A 130 -3.41 -11.64 -11.66
CA PHE A 130 -4.00 -10.46 -12.27
C PHE A 130 -3.14 -9.22 -12.07
N ALA A 131 -3.27 -8.29 -13.00
CA ALA A 131 -2.67 -6.96 -12.95
C ALA A 131 -3.76 -5.93 -13.27
N GLY A 132 -3.76 -4.80 -12.57
CA GLY A 132 -4.73 -3.75 -12.82
C GLY A 132 -4.27 -2.37 -12.38
N GLU A 133 -5.10 -1.39 -12.74
CA GLU A 133 -4.91 0.02 -12.42
C GLU A 133 -6.25 0.63 -12.01
N GLU A 134 -6.24 1.41 -10.93
CA GLU A 134 -7.27 2.38 -10.60
C GLU A 134 -6.75 3.77 -10.96
N ALA A 135 -7.57 4.58 -11.63
CA ALA A 135 -7.22 5.96 -11.94
C ALA A 135 -8.42 6.89 -11.71
N VAL A 136 -8.11 8.13 -11.30
CA VAL A 136 -9.10 9.18 -11.08
C VAL A 136 -8.73 10.42 -11.89
N TRP A 137 -9.75 10.98 -12.55
CA TRP A 137 -9.67 12.25 -13.26
C TRP A 137 -10.58 13.28 -12.60
N LYS A 138 -10.12 14.53 -12.53
CA LYS A 138 -10.92 15.70 -12.16
C LYS A 138 -10.97 16.66 -13.35
N ASN A 139 -12.16 16.95 -13.87
CA ASN A 139 -12.35 17.77 -15.07
C ASN A 139 -11.53 17.28 -16.29
N GLY A 140 -11.42 15.96 -16.45
CA GLY A 140 -10.66 15.34 -17.53
C GLY A 140 -9.13 15.32 -17.35
N ILE A 141 -8.60 15.85 -16.25
CA ILE A 141 -7.17 15.80 -15.91
C ILE A 141 -6.94 14.66 -14.92
N ALA A 142 -5.98 13.78 -15.18
CA ALA A 142 -5.62 12.70 -14.27
C ALA A 142 -5.03 13.30 -12.98
N VAL A 143 -5.60 12.94 -11.83
CA VAL A 143 -5.16 13.44 -10.51
C VAL A 143 -4.65 12.34 -9.59
N TYR A 144 -4.96 11.07 -9.86
CA TYR A 144 -4.49 9.93 -9.07
C TYR A 144 -4.42 8.67 -9.92
N ALA A 145 -3.44 7.82 -9.61
CA ALA A 145 -3.36 6.47 -10.15
C ALA A 145 -2.78 5.50 -9.10
N MET A 146 -3.26 4.26 -9.13
CA MET A 146 -2.71 3.14 -8.35
C MET A 146 -2.67 1.89 -9.22
N ASN A 147 -1.48 1.32 -9.37
CA ASN A 147 -1.26 0.05 -10.05
C ASN A 147 -1.15 -1.09 -9.04
N TYR A 148 -1.58 -2.29 -9.43
CA TYR A 148 -1.55 -3.45 -8.57
C TYR A 148 -1.34 -4.76 -9.33
N MET A 149 -0.68 -5.72 -8.68
CA MET A 149 -0.45 -7.07 -9.20
C MET A 149 -0.69 -8.06 -8.07
N GLY A 150 -1.61 -9.00 -8.28
CA GLY A 150 -2.01 -9.96 -7.26
C GLY A 150 -2.11 -11.38 -7.76
N ARG A 151 -2.16 -12.31 -6.81
CA ARG A 151 -2.33 -13.73 -7.06
C ARG A 151 -3.03 -14.47 -5.93
N VAL A 152 -3.83 -15.46 -6.31
CA VAL A 152 -4.31 -16.53 -5.44
C VAL A 152 -3.19 -17.54 -5.25
N LEU A 153 -2.95 -17.94 -4.00
CA LEU A 153 -1.84 -18.81 -3.60
C LEU A 153 -2.28 -20.25 -3.35
N SER A 154 -3.54 -20.46 -2.96
CA SER A 154 -4.08 -21.77 -2.66
C SER A 154 -5.58 -21.82 -2.83
N ASP A 155 -6.11 -23.05 -2.86
CA ASP A 155 -7.54 -23.30 -2.74
C ASP A 155 -8.10 -22.65 -1.45
N GLY A 156 -9.37 -22.27 -1.49
CA GLY A 156 -10.04 -21.62 -0.36
C GLY A 156 -9.93 -20.09 -0.34
N PHE A 157 -9.38 -19.44 -1.36
CA PHE A 157 -9.55 -17.99 -1.52
C PHE A 157 -11.02 -17.63 -1.76
N SER A 158 -11.51 -16.62 -1.04
CA SER A 158 -12.86 -16.06 -1.22
C SER A 158 -12.78 -14.67 -1.84
N GLY A 159 -13.18 -14.57 -3.12
CA GLY A 159 -13.32 -13.28 -3.80
C GLY A 159 -14.39 -12.37 -3.19
N ASN A 160 -15.38 -12.93 -2.48
CA ASN A 160 -16.39 -12.17 -1.75
C ASN A 160 -15.78 -11.50 -0.51
N PHE A 161 -14.98 -12.27 0.25
CA PHE A 161 -14.27 -11.73 1.41
C PHE A 161 -13.28 -10.62 1.04
N LEU A 162 -12.54 -10.80 -0.08
CA LEU A 162 -11.70 -9.71 -0.60
C LEU A 162 -12.53 -8.45 -0.85
N LYS A 163 -13.66 -8.57 -1.57
CA LYS A 163 -14.52 -7.42 -1.85
C LYS A 163 -15.10 -6.78 -0.59
N GLU A 164 -15.43 -7.57 0.44
CA GLU A 164 -15.85 -7.06 1.76
C GLU A 164 -14.77 -6.22 2.42
N ALA A 165 -13.54 -6.75 2.49
CA ALA A 165 -12.40 -6.03 3.05
C ALA A 165 -12.08 -4.75 2.26
N LEU A 166 -12.16 -4.80 0.92
CA LEU A 166 -11.95 -3.62 0.06
C LEU A 166 -12.99 -2.53 0.38
N ARG A 167 -14.27 -2.88 0.54
CA ARG A 167 -15.34 -1.93 0.90
C ARG A 167 -15.19 -1.33 2.31
N ALA A 168 -14.38 -1.95 3.18
CA ALA A 168 -14.11 -1.46 4.52
C ALA A 168 -12.96 -0.44 4.58
N ALA A 169 -12.38 -0.03 3.45
CA ALA A 169 -11.43 1.09 3.38
C ALA A 169 -12.05 2.38 3.94
N ASP A 170 -11.23 3.21 4.59
CA ASP A 170 -11.68 4.45 5.23
C ASP A 170 -10.69 5.61 4.99
N MET A 171 -10.96 6.78 5.56
CA MET A 171 -10.11 7.96 5.39
C MET A 171 -8.68 7.79 5.95
N LYS A 172 -8.45 6.83 6.86
CA LYS A 172 -7.11 6.54 7.41
C LYS A 172 -6.36 5.52 6.56
N MET A 173 -7.08 4.57 5.97
CA MET A 173 -6.57 3.56 5.06
C MET A 173 -7.33 3.59 3.71
N PRO A 174 -7.18 4.67 2.91
CA PRO A 174 -7.98 4.89 1.71
C PRO A 174 -7.53 4.11 0.46
N TYR A 175 -6.62 3.16 0.65
CA TYR A 175 -5.97 2.38 -0.40
C TYR A 175 -6.84 1.16 -0.76
N ARG A 176 -6.35 -0.06 -0.57
CA ARG A 176 -7.13 -1.26 -0.88
C ARG A 176 -8.25 -1.52 0.14
N GLY A 177 -7.91 -1.61 1.42
CA GLY A 177 -8.80 -1.91 2.55
C GLY A 177 -8.19 -1.44 3.87
N PRO A 178 -8.83 -1.68 5.03
CA PRO A 178 -8.33 -1.25 6.34
C PRO A 178 -7.03 -1.99 6.69
N GLU A 179 -6.28 -1.54 7.70
CA GLU A 179 -5.05 -2.24 8.12
C GLU A 179 -5.31 -3.71 8.49
N TYR A 180 -6.48 -3.97 9.07
CA TYR A 180 -6.95 -5.29 9.47
C TYR A 180 -8.45 -5.42 9.28
N TYR A 181 -8.91 -6.56 8.73
CA TYR A 181 -10.33 -6.93 8.67
C TYR A 181 -10.46 -8.44 8.84
N SER A 182 -11.52 -8.92 9.50
CA SER A 182 -11.73 -10.35 9.70
C SER A 182 -13.22 -10.67 9.71
N ASP A 183 -13.57 -11.77 9.06
CA ASP A 183 -14.91 -12.36 9.10
C ASP A 183 -14.82 -13.88 8.98
N GLY A 184 -15.45 -14.58 9.93
CA GLY A 184 -15.37 -16.04 10.05
C GLY A 184 -13.94 -16.57 10.10
N GLU A 185 -13.61 -17.45 9.15
CA GLU A 185 -12.29 -18.08 9.01
C GLU A 185 -11.27 -17.20 8.28
N TYR A 186 -11.66 -16.03 7.78
CA TYR A 186 -10.80 -15.19 6.95
C TYR A 186 -10.22 -13.99 7.71
N THR A 187 -8.96 -13.70 7.43
CA THR A 187 -8.25 -12.51 7.92
C THR A 187 -7.60 -11.78 6.76
N TYR A 188 -7.88 -10.49 6.65
CA TYR A 188 -7.29 -9.55 5.71
C TYR A 188 -6.29 -8.66 6.43
N LYS A 189 -5.14 -8.40 5.80
CA LYS A 189 -4.15 -7.43 6.27
C LYS A 189 -3.69 -6.55 5.12
N CYS A 190 -3.55 -5.26 5.40
CA CYS A 190 -3.04 -4.27 4.46
C CYS A 190 -1.97 -3.43 5.13
N SER A 191 -0.80 -3.36 4.51
CA SER A 191 0.31 -2.52 4.96
C SER A 191 0.67 -1.53 3.87
N VAL A 192 0.98 -0.29 4.27
CA VAL A 192 1.30 0.81 3.35
C VAL A 192 2.51 1.57 3.87
N THR A 193 3.40 1.93 2.95
CA THR A 193 4.51 2.86 3.19
C THR A 193 4.34 4.07 2.28
N GLY A 194 4.42 5.26 2.87
CA GLY A 194 4.15 6.52 2.18
C GLY A 194 2.85 7.15 2.67
N ASP A 195 2.33 8.09 1.88
CA ASP A 195 1.04 8.73 2.09
C ASP A 195 0.24 8.71 0.77
N PHE A 196 -0.98 9.23 0.77
CA PHE A 196 -1.85 9.18 -0.41
C PHE A 196 -1.26 9.88 -1.64
N THR A 197 -0.26 10.75 -1.46
CA THR A 197 0.42 11.43 -2.57
C THR A 197 1.47 10.58 -3.24
N TRP A 198 2.07 9.64 -2.51
CA TRP A 198 3.06 8.68 -3.02
C TRP A 198 3.19 7.50 -2.07
N PHE A 199 2.77 6.31 -2.50
CA PHE A 199 2.75 5.12 -1.66
C PHE A 199 3.06 3.83 -2.41
N GLN A 200 3.47 2.83 -1.61
CA GLN A 200 3.50 1.43 -1.97
C GLN A 200 2.87 0.62 -0.84
N GLY A 201 2.22 -0.48 -1.16
CA GLY A 201 1.54 -1.30 -0.19
C GLY A 201 1.47 -2.77 -0.58
N TYR A 202 1.07 -3.54 0.42
CA TYR A 202 0.96 -4.98 0.35
C TYR A 202 -0.29 -5.44 1.08
N GLU A 203 -1.09 -6.20 0.36
CA GLU A 203 -2.38 -6.74 0.76
C GLU A 203 -2.27 -8.27 0.80
N GLU A 204 -2.81 -8.88 1.85
CA GLU A 204 -2.80 -10.33 2.00
C GLU A 204 -4.08 -10.82 2.68
N ILE A 205 -4.50 -12.03 2.31
CA ILE A 205 -5.63 -12.72 2.94
C ILE A 205 -5.16 -14.10 3.39
N TYR A 206 -5.57 -14.43 4.62
CA TYR A 206 -5.41 -15.73 5.24
C TYR A 206 -6.78 -16.36 5.42
N ARG A 207 -6.83 -17.69 5.27
CA ARG A 207 -7.91 -18.54 5.75
C ARG A 207 -7.33 -19.39 6.87
N GLU A 208 -7.82 -19.21 8.08
CA GLU A 208 -7.18 -19.69 9.30
C GLU A 208 -5.71 -19.21 9.36
N GLU A 209 -4.74 -20.12 9.33
CA GLU A 209 -3.30 -19.79 9.31
C GLU A 209 -2.67 -19.85 7.91
N ILE A 210 -3.43 -20.24 6.89
CA ILE A 210 -2.92 -20.43 5.53
C ILE A 210 -3.12 -19.14 4.73
N LYS A 211 -2.02 -18.62 4.19
CA LYS A 211 -2.08 -17.47 3.27
C LYS A 211 -2.63 -17.91 1.92
N VAL A 212 -3.79 -17.39 1.54
CA VAL A 212 -4.52 -17.79 0.33
C VAL A 212 -4.44 -16.77 -0.81
N TYR A 213 -4.04 -15.53 -0.51
CA TYR A 213 -3.95 -14.45 -1.50
C TYR A 213 -2.93 -13.38 -1.11
N GLU A 214 -2.32 -12.76 -2.10
CA GLU A 214 -1.49 -11.57 -1.94
C GLU A 214 -1.58 -10.62 -3.13
N CYS A 215 -1.35 -9.34 -2.86
CA CYS A 215 -1.30 -8.29 -3.87
C CYS A 215 -0.31 -7.21 -3.47
N VAL A 216 0.55 -6.82 -4.42
CA VAL A 216 1.40 -5.63 -4.30
C VAL A 216 0.74 -4.49 -5.05
N PHE A 217 0.78 -3.29 -4.49
CA PHE A 217 0.21 -2.11 -5.13
C PHE A 217 1.06 -0.86 -4.86
N HIS A 218 0.99 0.12 -5.75
CA HIS A 218 1.68 1.40 -5.59
C HIS A 218 0.96 2.49 -6.37
N GLY A 219 1.04 3.73 -5.92
CA GLY A 219 0.28 4.81 -6.51
C GLY A 219 0.59 6.16 -5.88
N GLY A 220 -0.19 7.16 -6.28
CA GLY A 220 -0.05 8.52 -5.80
C GLY A 220 -0.82 9.52 -6.65
N LEU A 221 -0.56 10.80 -6.38
CA LEU A 221 -1.05 11.88 -7.24
C LEU A 221 -0.31 11.87 -8.58
N THR A 222 -1.01 12.23 -9.65
CA THR A 222 -0.46 12.28 -11.01
C THR A 222 -0.32 13.70 -11.56
N GLY A 223 -0.71 14.71 -10.80
CA GLY A 223 -0.71 16.13 -11.17
C GLY A 223 -0.23 17.02 -10.04
#